data_AF-A0A6G6K4K9-F1
#
_entry.id   AF-A0A6G6K4K9-F1
#
_cell.length_a   1.000
_cell.length_b   1.000
_cell.length_c   1.000
_cell.angle_alpha   90.00
_cell.angle_beta   90.00
_cell.angle_gamma   90.00
#
_symmetry.space_group_name_H-M   'P 1'
#
loop_
_entity.id
_entity.type
_entity.pdbx_description
1 polymer ?
#
loop_
_entity_poly.entity_id
_entity_poly.type
_entity_poly.pdbx_seq_one_letter_code
_entity_poly.pdbx_strand_id
1 'polypeptide(L)'
;MSTLGIIHTIIGVIAVIAGIIALVRDHRITSKNATGQVYLWTTVLTCLTGFGIFHQGGFNVAHVLGIITLVVLGIAWMAENKGWFGGKAKMVETLGYTLTLFFHFVPGITETSTRLPVGAPFITSRESPVLQGIIGTVFLIFIVIMVVQALALRKSGRSA
;
A
#
# COMPACT_ATOMS: atom_id res chain seq x y z
N MET A 1 15.50 7.47 -16.52
CA MET A 1 14.13 7.56 -15.97
C MET A 1 13.58 8.95 -16.32
N SER A 2 12.28 9.09 -16.56
CA SER A 2 11.68 10.41 -16.77
C SER A 2 11.61 11.20 -15.46
N THR A 3 11.51 12.53 -15.53
CA THR A 3 11.31 13.40 -14.36
C THR A 3 10.08 12.98 -13.55
N LEU A 4 8.97 12.63 -14.22
CA LEU A 4 7.76 12.12 -13.57
C LEU A 4 8.02 10.80 -12.84
N GLY A 5 8.84 9.91 -13.41
CA GLY A 5 9.26 8.66 -12.79
C GLY A 5 10.05 8.85 -11.49
N ILE A 6 10.95 9.84 -11.46
CA ILE A 6 11.70 10.18 -10.25
C ILE A 6 10.75 10.71 -9.17
N ILE A 7 9.86 11.64 -9.53
CA ILE A 7 8.86 12.19 -8.60
C ILE A 7 7.99 11.08 -8.03
N HIS A 8 7.44 10.20 -8.88
CA HIS A 8 6.63 9.04 -8.49
C HIS A 8 7.37 8.13 -7.49
N THR A 9 8.65 7.86 -7.75
CA THR A 9 9.45 7.01 -6.86
C THR A 9 9.63 7.67 -5.49
N ILE A 10 9.95 8.97 -5.45
CA ILE A 10 10.14 9.70 -4.18
C ILE A 10 8.86 9.69 -3.35
N ILE A 11 7.72 10.04 -3.96
CA ILE A 11 6.44 10.07 -3.24
C ILE A 11 5.99 8.66 -2.81
N GLY A 12 6.27 7.64 -3.60
CA GLY A 12 5.99 6.25 -3.26
C GLY A 12 6.82 5.76 -2.06
N VAL A 13 8.09 6.15 -2.00
CA VAL A 13 8.96 5.88 -0.84
C VAL A 13 8.43 6.58 0.41
N ILE A 14 8.03 7.85 0.31
CA ILE A 14 7.42 8.58 1.44
C ILE A 14 6.14 7.87 1.90
N ALA A 15 5.29 7.40 0.98
CA ALA A 15 4.09 6.64 1.31
C ALA A 15 4.43 5.37 2.11
N VAL A 16 5.34 4.55 1.61
CA VAL A 16 5.75 3.30 2.28
C VAL A 16 6.32 3.58 3.68
N ILE A 17 7.22 4.57 3.81
CA ILE A 17 7.81 4.93 5.10
C ILE A 17 6.73 5.41 6.08
N ALA A 18 5.85 6.32 5.67
CA ALA A 18 4.77 6.82 6.52
C ALA A 18 3.81 5.69 6.95
N GLY A 19 3.48 4.77 6.04
CA GLY A 19 2.65 3.60 6.34
C GLY A 19 3.30 2.66 7.35
N ILE A 20 4.61 2.38 7.21
CA ILE A 20 5.37 1.57 8.18
C ILE A 20 5.40 2.27 9.55
N ILE A 21 5.69 3.57 9.60
CA ILE A 21 5.73 4.33 10.86
C ILE A 21 4.36 4.26 11.55
N ALA A 22 3.26 4.45 10.82
CA ALA A 22 1.92 4.35 11.36
C ALA A 22 1.62 2.93 11.90
N LEU A 23 2.00 1.88 11.17
CA LEU A 23 1.82 0.50 11.64
C LEU A 23 2.63 0.18 12.90
N VAL A 24 3.89 0.62 12.97
CA VAL A 24 4.76 0.32 14.12
C VAL A 24 4.35 1.13 15.34
N ARG A 25 4.06 2.43 15.17
CA ARG A 25 3.74 3.35 16.27
C ARG A 25 2.31 3.21 16.77
N ASP A 26 1.35 3.14 15.84
CA ASP A 26 -0.09 3.24 16.17
C ASP A 26 -0.82 1.90 16.03
N HIS A 27 -0.13 0.83 15.58
CA HIS A 27 -0.67 -0.50 15.26
C HIS A 27 -1.73 -0.52 14.15
N ARG A 28 -2.04 0.64 13.57
CA ARG A 28 -2.97 0.84 12.46
C ARG A 28 -2.64 2.13 11.72
N ILE A 29 -3.14 2.24 10.51
CA ILE A 29 -3.14 3.49 9.76
C ILE A 29 -4.51 4.17 9.97
N THR A 30 -4.53 5.50 10.09
CA THR A 30 -5.75 6.31 10.30
C THR A 30 -5.59 7.69 9.68
N SER A 31 -6.61 8.24 9.00
CA SER A 31 -6.58 9.60 8.45
C SER A 31 -6.69 10.69 9.52
N LYS A 32 -6.85 10.33 10.80
CA LYS A 32 -7.04 11.27 11.91
C LYS A 32 -5.74 11.81 12.50
N ASN A 33 -4.58 11.37 12.04
CA ASN A 33 -3.29 11.89 12.48
C ASN A 33 -2.38 12.28 11.29
N ALA A 34 -1.34 13.06 11.58
CA ALA A 34 -0.46 13.61 10.55
C ALA A 34 0.25 12.52 9.73
N THR A 35 0.75 11.46 10.38
CA THR A 35 1.45 10.35 9.70
C THR A 35 0.54 9.63 8.72
N GLY A 36 -0.69 9.31 9.12
CA GLY A 36 -1.65 8.67 8.23
C GLY A 36 -2.12 9.59 7.11
N GLN A 37 -2.26 10.91 7.36
CA GLN A 37 -2.54 11.87 6.28
C GLN A 37 -1.41 11.93 5.24
N VAL A 38 -0.15 11.94 5.69
CA VAL A 38 1.01 11.86 4.79
C VAL A 38 0.92 10.58 3.96
N TYR A 39 0.68 9.43 4.59
CA TYR A 39 0.51 8.16 3.89
C TYR A 39 -0.62 8.21 2.85
N LEU A 40 -1.81 8.70 3.21
CA LEU A 40 -2.96 8.79 2.30
C LEU A 40 -2.67 9.65 1.07
N TRP A 41 -2.21 10.89 1.29
CA TRP A 41 -1.99 11.83 0.19
C TRP A 41 -0.86 11.36 -0.73
N THR A 42 0.22 10.84 -0.17
CA THR A 42 1.32 10.31 -0.97
C THR A 42 0.92 9.04 -1.71
N THR A 43 0.09 8.17 -1.13
CA THR A 43 -0.51 7.00 -1.81
C THR A 43 -1.35 7.43 -3.02
N VAL A 44 -2.22 8.44 -2.85
CA VAL A 44 -3.04 8.99 -3.94
C VAL A 44 -2.14 9.55 -5.05
N LEU A 45 -1.17 10.40 -4.70
CA LEU A 45 -0.26 11.01 -5.67
C LEU A 45 0.60 9.96 -6.37
N THR A 46 1.04 8.91 -5.67
CA THR A 46 1.80 7.79 -6.25
C THR A 46 0.96 7.10 -7.31
N CYS A 47 -0.30 6.76 -7.02
CA CYS A 47 -1.18 6.12 -8.01
C CYS A 47 -1.41 7.02 -9.23
N LEU A 48 -1.72 8.31 -9.01
CA LEU A 48 -2.00 9.26 -10.10
C LEU A 48 -0.79 9.49 -11.01
N THR A 49 0.40 9.69 -10.43
CA THR A 49 1.64 9.85 -11.20
C THR A 49 2.04 8.55 -11.91
N GLY A 50 1.75 7.39 -11.30
CA GLY A 50 1.98 6.07 -11.90
C GLY A 50 1.23 5.90 -13.22
N PHE A 51 -0.02 6.36 -13.29
CA PHE A 51 -0.79 6.34 -14.55
C PHE A 51 -0.11 7.15 -15.66
N GLY A 52 0.54 8.27 -15.33
CA GLY A 52 1.29 9.07 -16.31
C GLY A 52 2.57 8.39 -16.81
N ILE A 53 3.20 7.53 -16.01
CA ILE A 53 4.46 6.85 -16.37
C ILE A 53 4.21 5.66 -17.29
N PHE A 54 3.16 4.88 -17.02
CA PHE A 54 2.87 3.66 -17.75
C PHE A 54 2.21 3.89 -19.13
N HIS A 55 2.06 5.15 -19.55
CA HIS A 55 1.56 5.53 -20.88
C HIS A 55 2.48 5.13 -22.05
N GLN A 56 3.70 4.63 -21.81
CA GLN A 56 4.64 4.24 -22.89
C GLN A 56 4.38 2.85 -23.51
N GLY A 57 3.24 2.20 -23.20
CA GLY A 57 2.90 0.89 -23.78
C GLY A 57 1.45 0.42 -23.58
N GLY A 58 0.53 1.30 -23.18
CA GLY A 58 -0.89 0.99 -22.97
C GLY A 58 -1.26 0.55 -21.54
N PHE A 59 -2.54 0.19 -21.37
CA PHE A 59 -3.10 -0.25 -20.08
C PHE A 59 -2.52 -1.61 -19.67
N ASN A 60 -2.08 -1.73 -18.42
CA ASN A 60 -1.37 -2.92 -17.93
C ASN A 60 -1.67 -3.20 -16.44
N VAL A 61 -1.07 -4.26 -15.89
CA VAL A 61 -1.28 -4.69 -14.50
C VAL A 61 -0.99 -3.58 -13.47
N ALA A 62 -0.03 -2.69 -13.74
CA ALA A 62 0.28 -1.59 -12.82
C ALA A 62 -0.85 -0.56 -12.76
N HIS A 63 -1.56 -0.31 -13.86
CA HIS A 63 -2.76 0.54 -13.86
C HIS A 63 -3.88 -0.09 -13.03
N VAL A 64 -4.13 -1.40 -13.23
CA VAL A 64 -5.14 -2.14 -12.47
C VAL A 64 -4.85 -2.07 -10.97
N LEU A 65 -3.60 -2.34 -10.56
CA LEU A 65 -3.20 -2.27 -9.16
C LEU A 65 -3.35 -0.86 -8.58
N GLY A 66 -3.00 0.18 -9.34
CA GLY A 66 -3.20 1.57 -8.93
C GLY A 66 -4.68 1.93 -8.73
N ILE A 67 -5.56 1.52 -9.64
CA ILE A 67 -7.02 1.72 -9.52
C ILE A 67 -7.57 0.98 -8.30
N ILE A 68 -7.22 -0.30 -8.14
CA ILE A 68 -7.65 -1.10 -6.97
C ILE A 68 -7.16 -0.44 -5.68
N THR A 69 -5.92 0.06 -5.65
CA THR A 69 -5.37 0.76 -4.49
C THR A 69 -6.20 2.00 -4.15
N LEU A 70 -6.54 2.84 -5.13
CA LEU A 70 -7.38 4.02 -4.91
C LEU A 70 -8.80 3.67 -4.43
N VAL A 71 -9.40 2.63 -5.00
CA VAL A 71 -10.75 2.17 -4.59
C VAL A 71 -10.73 1.67 -3.14
N VAL A 72 -9.78 0.81 -2.79
CA VAL A 72 -9.66 0.29 -1.41
C VAL A 72 -9.33 1.42 -0.43
N LEU A 73 -8.46 2.36 -0.81
CA LEU A 73 -8.14 3.53 0.01
C LEU A 73 -9.39 4.40 0.25
N GLY A 74 -10.18 4.64 -0.79
CA GLY A 74 -11.45 5.35 -0.70
C GLY A 74 -12.45 4.64 0.22
N ILE A 75 -12.59 3.32 0.10
CA ILE A 75 -13.45 2.52 0.98
C ILE A 75 -13.01 2.62 2.44
N ALA A 76 -11.71 2.48 2.72
CA ALA A 76 -11.15 2.60 4.07
C ALA A 76 -11.40 3.99 4.66
N TRP A 77 -11.18 5.04 3.85
CA TRP A 77 -11.44 6.42 4.25
C TRP A 77 -12.93 6.70 4.52
N MET A 78 -13.83 6.18 3.69
CA MET A 78 -15.28 6.30 3.89
C MET A 78 -15.72 5.55 5.16
N ALA A 79 -15.15 4.39 5.44
CA ALA A 79 -15.39 3.66 6.68
C ALA A 79 -14.99 4.47 7.91
N GLU A 80 -13.83 5.12 7.87
CA GLU A 80 -13.33 5.96 8.97
C GLU A 80 -14.14 7.26 9.17
N ASN A 81 -14.61 7.88 8.08
CA ASN A 81 -15.08 9.27 8.10
C ASN A 81 -16.59 9.45 7.88
N LYS A 82 -17.28 8.46 7.31
CA LYS A 82 -18.69 8.62 6.88
C LYS A 82 -19.66 7.67 7.58
N GLY A 83 -19.18 6.71 8.37
CA GLY A 83 -20.05 5.79 9.13
C GLY A 83 -20.81 4.75 8.28
N TRP A 84 -20.49 4.63 6.98
CA TRP A 84 -21.21 3.78 6.01
C TRP A 84 -21.22 2.29 6.35
N PHE A 85 -20.29 1.84 7.20
CA PHE A 85 -20.10 0.42 7.55
C PHE A 85 -20.59 0.08 8.96
N GLY A 86 -21.27 1.00 9.65
CA GLY A 86 -21.83 0.79 10.98
C GLY A 86 -20.82 0.20 11.97
N GLY A 87 -21.20 -0.85 12.71
CA GLY A 87 -20.33 -1.52 13.69
C GLY A 87 -19.07 -2.18 13.11
N LYS A 88 -18.96 -2.33 11.78
CA LYS A 88 -17.76 -2.89 11.11
C LYS A 88 -16.80 -1.81 10.62
N ALA A 89 -17.14 -0.52 10.73
CA ALA A 89 -16.36 0.58 10.19
C ALA A 89 -14.87 0.53 10.58
N LYS A 90 -14.57 0.31 11.86
CA LYS A 90 -13.18 0.27 12.34
C LYS A 90 -12.39 -0.89 11.75
N MET A 91 -13.03 -2.04 11.51
CA MET A 91 -12.41 -3.19 10.87
C MET A 91 -12.10 -2.89 9.40
N VAL A 92 -13.08 -2.36 8.66
CA VAL A 92 -12.94 -2.04 7.23
C VAL A 92 -11.85 -0.99 7.01
N GLU A 93 -11.83 0.08 7.81
CA GLU A 93 -10.77 1.08 7.80
C GLU A 93 -9.39 0.45 8.04
N THR A 94 -9.23 -0.26 9.17
CA THR A 94 -7.92 -0.73 9.64
C THR A 94 -7.31 -1.75 8.66
N LEU A 95 -8.13 -2.69 8.19
CA LEU A 95 -7.67 -3.70 7.22
C LEU A 95 -7.50 -3.09 5.83
N GLY A 96 -8.37 -2.18 5.41
CA GLY A 96 -8.31 -1.52 4.12
C GLY A 96 -7.03 -0.71 3.93
N TYR A 97 -6.66 0.12 4.91
CA TYR A 97 -5.40 0.87 4.85
C TYR A 97 -4.16 -0.02 4.93
N THR A 98 -4.20 -1.09 5.71
CA THR A 98 -3.09 -2.06 5.78
C THR A 98 -2.93 -2.80 4.45
N LEU A 99 -4.03 -3.14 3.79
CA LEU A 99 -4.04 -3.75 2.46
C LEU A 99 -3.50 -2.81 1.38
N THR A 100 -3.85 -1.52 1.40
CA THR A 100 -3.28 -0.54 0.45
C THR A 100 -1.79 -0.33 0.64
N LEU A 101 -1.28 -0.51 1.86
CA LEU A 101 0.16 -0.47 2.12
C LEU A 101 0.83 -1.71 1.51
N PHE A 102 0.26 -2.91 1.68
CA PHE A 102 0.74 -4.10 0.98
C PHE A 102 0.80 -3.90 -0.54
N PHE A 103 -0.23 -3.28 -1.14
CA PHE A 103 -0.22 -2.97 -2.57
C PHE A 103 0.93 -2.07 -3.00
N HIS A 104 1.45 -1.18 -2.13
CA HIS A 104 2.65 -0.38 -2.43
C HIS A 104 3.95 -1.21 -2.40
N PHE A 105 4.02 -2.24 -1.56
CA PHE A 105 5.20 -3.11 -1.50
C PHE A 105 5.38 -3.93 -2.77
N VAL A 106 4.29 -4.34 -3.45
CA VAL A 106 4.35 -5.15 -4.68
C VAL A 106 5.18 -4.47 -5.79
N PRO A 107 4.83 -3.26 -6.28
CA PRO A 107 5.65 -2.56 -7.26
C PRO A 107 6.97 -2.09 -6.67
N GLY A 108 7.02 -1.66 -5.39
CA GLY A 108 8.27 -1.21 -4.76
C GLY A 108 9.36 -2.28 -4.77
N ILE A 109 9.02 -3.52 -4.40
CA ILE A 109 9.94 -4.67 -4.42
C ILE A 109 10.26 -5.05 -5.86
N THR A 110 9.24 -5.13 -6.73
CA THR A 110 9.41 -5.51 -8.14
C THR A 110 10.36 -4.55 -8.85
N GLU A 111 10.14 -3.25 -8.75
CA GLU A 111 10.94 -2.23 -9.42
C GLU A 111 12.35 -2.16 -8.84
N THR A 112 12.49 -2.17 -7.51
CA THR A 112 13.81 -2.17 -6.86
C THR A 112 14.63 -3.39 -7.29
N SER A 113 14.05 -4.59 -7.22
CA SER A 113 14.75 -5.84 -7.52
C SER A 113 15.10 -5.97 -9.00
N THR A 114 14.28 -5.43 -9.90
CA THR A 114 14.47 -5.56 -11.35
C THR A 114 15.22 -4.41 -12.00
N ARG A 115 15.45 -3.31 -11.28
CA ARG A 115 16.16 -2.13 -11.80
C ARG A 115 17.48 -1.83 -11.09
N LEU A 116 17.67 -2.33 -9.87
CA LEU A 116 18.88 -2.07 -9.09
C LEU A 116 19.69 -3.35 -8.83
N PRO A 117 21.03 -3.25 -8.76
CA PRO A 117 21.83 -2.11 -9.21
C PRO A 117 21.76 -1.92 -10.74
N VAL A 118 21.99 -0.68 -11.19
CA VAL A 118 21.89 -0.32 -12.61
C VAL A 118 22.92 -1.12 -13.42
N GLY A 119 22.48 -1.78 -14.48
CA GLY A 119 23.32 -2.62 -15.34
C GLY A 119 23.51 -4.06 -14.86
N ALA A 120 23.14 -4.37 -13.62
CA ALA A 120 23.24 -5.72 -13.05
C ALA A 120 22.11 -5.97 -12.02
N PRO A 121 20.82 -6.02 -12.44
CA PRO A 121 19.70 -6.09 -11.52
C PRO A 121 19.71 -7.37 -10.67
N PHE A 122 19.26 -7.28 -9.41
CA PHE A 122 19.17 -8.44 -8.51
C PHE A 122 18.31 -9.57 -9.11
N ILE A 123 17.24 -9.20 -9.82
CA ILE A 123 16.32 -10.11 -10.48
C ILE A 123 16.12 -9.65 -11.93
N THR A 124 16.40 -10.52 -12.90
CA THR A 124 16.37 -10.16 -14.34
C THR A 124 14.98 -10.20 -14.96
N SER A 125 14.01 -10.85 -14.33
CA SER A 125 12.63 -10.97 -14.82
C SER A 125 11.59 -10.72 -13.73
N ARG A 126 10.52 -9.98 -14.08
CA ARG A 126 9.36 -9.76 -13.20
C ARG A 126 8.54 -11.03 -12.94
N GLU A 127 8.75 -12.07 -13.75
CA GLU A 127 8.09 -13.37 -13.61
C GLU A 127 8.97 -14.39 -12.89
N SER A 128 10.13 -13.96 -12.36
CA SER A 128 11.02 -14.85 -11.62
C SER A 128 10.30 -15.49 -10.41
N PRO A 129 10.41 -16.83 -10.23
CA PRO A 129 9.88 -17.50 -9.04
C PRO A 129 10.42 -16.93 -7.73
N VAL A 130 11.66 -16.41 -7.74
CA VAL A 130 12.26 -15.77 -6.57
C VAL A 130 11.51 -14.50 -6.19
N LEU A 131 11.18 -13.64 -7.17
CA LEU A 131 10.42 -12.41 -6.92
C LEU A 131 9.03 -12.73 -6.40
N GLN A 132 8.36 -13.73 -7.00
CA GLN A 132 7.06 -14.20 -6.53
C GLN A 132 7.13 -14.75 -5.10
N GLY A 133 8.19 -15.47 -4.75
CA GLY A 133 8.43 -15.94 -3.38
C GLY A 133 8.62 -14.81 -2.36
N ILE A 134 9.34 -13.74 -2.73
CA ILE A 134 9.50 -12.55 -1.88
C ILE A 134 8.16 -11.86 -1.67
N ILE A 135 7.41 -11.59 -2.74
CA ILE A 135 6.08 -10.96 -2.66
C ILE A 135 5.12 -11.83 -1.84
N GLY A 136 5.15 -13.15 -2.05
CA GLY A 136 4.36 -14.11 -1.28
C GLY A 136 4.69 -14.09 0.21
N THR A 137 5.97 -13.98 0.57
CA THR A 137 6.40 -13.85 1.96
C THR A 137 5.90 -12.55 2.58
N VAL A 138 6.03 -11.43 1.87
CA VAL A 138 5.51 -10.13 2.33
C VAL A 138 4.00 -10.17 2.48
N PHE A 139 3.29 -10.82 1.55
CA PHE A 139 1.85 -11.04 1.66
C PHE A 139 1.48 -11.79 2.94
N LEU A 140 2.17 -12.88 3.28
CA LEU A 140 1.94 -13.63 4.52
C LEU A 140 2.19 -12.76 5.78
N ILE A 141 3.22 -11.91 5.77
CA ILE A 141 3.47 -10.96 6.86
C ILE A 141 2.27 -10.01 7.03
N PHE A 142 1.76 -9.45 5.94
CA PHE A 142 0.60 -8.56 5.98
C PHE A 142 -0.69 -9.29 6.43
N ILE A 143 -0.87 -10.57 6.08
CA ILE A 143 -1.95 -11.39 6.63
C ILE A 143 -1.83 -11.49 8.14
N VAL A 144 -0.64 -11.78 8.68
CA VAL A 144 -0.43 -11.85 10.13
C VAL A 144 -0.75 -10.52 10.81
N ILE A 145 -0.26 -9.39 10.26
CA ILE A 145 -0.57 -8.04 10.76
C ILE A 145 -2.08 -7.81 10.81
N MET A 146 -2.79 -8.10 9.71
CA MET A 146 -4.24 -7.92 9.60
C MET A 146 -5.03 -8.82 10.57
N VAL A 147 -4.59 -10.06 10.78
CA VAL A 147 -5.20 -10.97 11.77
C VAL A 147 -5.02 -10.42 13.18
N VAL A 148 -3.82 -9.96 13.53
CA VAL A 148 -3.54 -9.35 14.84
C VAL A 148 -4.41 -8.10 15.05
N GLN A 149 -4.50 -7.21 14.06
CA GLN A 149 -5.36 -6.03 14.09
C GLN A 149 -6.84 -6.42 14.29
N ALA A 150 -7.32 -7.42 13.55
CA ALA A 150 -8.71 -7.87 13.65
C ALA A 150 -9.03 -8.45 15.04
N LEU A 151 -8.13 -9.27 15.59
CA LEU A 151 -8.30 -9.84 16.93
C LEU A 151 -8.28 -8.76 18.01
N ALA A 152 -7.38 -7.78 17.92
CA ALA A 152 -7.31 -6.66 18.84
C ALA A 152 -8.62 -5.84 18.84
N LEU A 153 -9.15 -5.51 17.67
CA LEU A 153 -10.41 -4.78 17.54
C LEU A 153 -11.61 -5.53 18.12
N ARG A 154 -11.67 -6.86 17.92
CA ARG A 154 -12.74 -7.71 18.50
C ARG A 154 -12.67 -7.76 20.03
N LYS A 155 -11.48 -7.74 20.62
CA LYS A 155 -11.32 -7.70 22.08
C LYS A 155 -11.80 -6.37 22.66
N SER A 156 -11.45 -5.25 22.03
CA SER A 156 -11.88 -3.92 22.46
C SER A 156 -13.41 -3.75 22.40
N GLY A 157 -14.05 -4.26 21.33
CA GLY A 157 -15.51 -4.19 21.20
C GLY A 157 -16.30 -5.14 22.12
N ARG A 158 -15.65 -6.10 22.79
CA ARG A 158 -16.26 -6.96 23.82
C ARG A 158 -16.12 -6.40 25.23
N SER A 159 -15.29 -5.38 25.40
CA SER A 159 -14.96 -4.77 26.70
C SER A 159 -15.65 -3.41 26.91
N ALA A 160 -16.47 -2.99 25.94
CA ALA A 160 -17.27 -1.77 25.93
C ALA A 160 -18.75 -2.14 25.88
#